data_AF-A0A7M7Q027-F1
#
_entry.id   AF-A0A7M7Q027-F1
#
_cell.length_a   1.000
_cell.length_b   1.000
_cell.length_c   1.000
_cell.angle_alpha   90.00
_cell.angle_beta   90.00
_cell.angle_gamma   90.00
#
_symmetry.space_group_name_H-M   'P 1'
#
loop_
_entity.id
_entity.type
_entity.pdbx_description
1 polymer ?
#
loop_
_entity_poly.entity_id
_entity_poly.type
_entity_poly.pdbx_seq_one_letter_code
_entity_poly.pdbx_strand_id
1 'polypeptide(L)'
;MSSKNKNKPNAFSCFMWEWKRQEERKGRTFPNGLKDVQTDPQFNDAWKNLPDNEKARYKTMAKQTKEQPVLVKRTGLGEKLCDIERAEQKRLEFLEKMTEHITSEVRAGKERNAIQKLTFYVVHINYFYGRVMDNNELEYYPAEIAVAEFSLEKGVTRIYHEIINEKIKLGFTSMAKDHSSNTHEIPLNPPFGKNNYQEIFKDICKFIEPGKKNGLLPPVYTMHTVEDVYLPVKSVLSRLAAADQKPDEYLRLYSFEDLFATICNAMFEQVGDVKIEPLVAKIELKRDPFAYKLGLECQFHSDLKAGVLYCSQSYTKRWIFVLCHHCCKRLGITMIPGIHMPIENPISPDGTGRLNSSFSSLSLNDSRIASSALSMSGTKSMTGVSNDYRIKVSERTAKEELRRRAEAEAKPLVIIDHSKINSSKVQEPIERPLRLPHTRSAYIDSTDTESIDLSENSFPCMGRGTGRKKKQNKTVGQGYADCVKS
;
A
#
# COMPACT_ATOMS: atom_id res chain seq x y z
N MET A 1 39.58 -12.50 -34.35
CA MET A 1 40.68 -12.21 -33.40
C MET A 1 40.39 -12.90 -32.08
N SER A 2 41.42 -13.51 -31.50
CA SER A 2 41.41 -14.57 -30.49
C SER A 2 40.57 -14.29 -29.23
N SER A 3 39.80 -15.30 -28.78
CA SER A 3 39.11 -15.29 -27.49
C SER A 3 40.15 -15.33 -26.37
N LYS A 4 40.24 -14.27 -25.57
CA LYS A 4 41.03 -14.29 -24.33
C LYS A 4 40.38 -15.28 -23.37
N ASN A 5 40.97 -16.48 -23.29
CA ASN A 5 40.67 -17.49 -22.29
C ASN A 5 40.68 -16.82 -20.91
N LYS A 6 39.52 -16.73 -20.24
CA LYS A 6 39.47 -16.37 -18.82
C LYS A 6 40.18 -17.50 -18.08
N ASN A 7 41.38 -17.23 -17.56
CA ASN A 7 42.25 -18.20 -16.92
C ASN A 7 41.48 -18.96 -15.84
N LYS A 8 41.22 -20.24 -16.08
CA LYS A 8 40.58 -21.12 -15.11
C LYS A 8 41.49 -21.21 -13.87
N PRO A 9 40.94 -21.18 -12.64
CA PRO A 9 41.75 -21.28 -11.44
C PRO A 9 42.50 -22.62 -11.44
N ASN A 10 43.83 -22.54 -11.43
CA ASN A 10 44.72 -23.69 -11.37
C ASN A 10 45.31 -23.80 -9.96
N ALA A 11 45.84 -24.97 -9.58
CA ALA A 11 46.42 -25.20 -8.25
C ALA A 11 47.44 -24.11 -7.85
N PHE A 12 48.24 -23.67 -8.82
CA PHE A 12 49.19 -22.56 -8.69
C PHE A 12 48.53 -21.23 -8.28
N SER A 13 47.37 -20.90 -8.87
CA SER A 13 46.65 -19.67 -8.52
C SER A 13 46.03 -19.73 -7.12
N CYS A 14 45.56 -20.89 -6.68
CA CYS A 14 45.04 -21.07 -5.31
C CYS A 14 46.14 -20.88 -4.27
N PHE A 15 47.32 -21.46 -4.53
CA PHE A 15 48.50 -21.27 -3.68
C PHE A 15 48.98 -19.82 -3.65
N MET A 16 48.96 -19.14 -4.80
CA MET A 16 49.32 -17.72 -4.92
C MET A 16 48.45 -16.81 -4.03
N TRP A 17 47.15 -17.09 -3.93
CA TRP A 17 46.25 -16.37 -3.03
C TRP A 17 46.52 -16.66 -1.55
N GLU A 18 46.81 -17.90 -1.19
CA GLU A 18 47.11 -18.29 0.19
C GLU A 18 48.45 -17.71 0.65
N TRP A 19 49.48 -17.79 -0.19
CA TRP A 19 50.81 -17.23 0.07
C TRP A 19 50.78 -15.70 0.20
N LYS A 20 50.07 -15.01 -0.69
CA LYS A 20 49.86 -13.56 -0.58
C LYS A 20 49.26 -13.19 0.78
N ARG A 21 48.22 -13.91 1.23
CA ARG A 21 47.59 -13.68 2.55
C ARG A 21 48.51 -13.98 3.73
N GLN A 22 49.47 -14.89 3.57
CA GLN A 22 50.45 -15.18 4.62
C GLN A 22 51.50 -14.06 4.70
N GLU A 23 51.98 -13.56 3.57
CA GLU A 23 52.95 -12.46 3.53
C GLU A 23 52.34 -11.10 3.90
N GLU A 24 51.07 -10.86 3.57
CA GLU A 24 50.33 -9.68 4.05
C GLU A 24 50.16 -9.70 5.58
N ARG A 25 49.98 -10.89 6.19
CA ARG A 25 49.96 -11.02 7.66
C ARG A 25 51.33 -10.77 8.30
N LYS A 26 52.41 -11.01 7.56
CA LYS A 26 53.78 -10.68 7.99
C LYS A 26 54.15 -9.22 7.70
N GLY A 27 53.22 -8.41 7.18
CA GLY A 27 53.39 -6.97 6.96
C GLY A 27 53.91 -6.57 5.58
N ARG A 28 54.04 -7.50 4.62
CA ARG A 28 54.38 -7.15 3.22
C ARG A 28 53.14 -6.71 2.45
N THR A 29 53.24 -5.63 1.69
CA THR A 29 52.14 -5.12 0.84
C THR A 29 52.44 -5.34 -0.63
N PHE A 30 51.46 -5.82 -1.40
CA PHE A 30 51.56 -6.05 -2.84
C PHE A 30 50.67 -5.08 -3.64
N PRO A 31 51.19 -3.90 -4.03
CA PRO A 31 50.39 -2.82 -4.61
C PRO A 31 49.79 -3.13 -6.00
N ASN A 32 50.45 -3.89 -6.86
CA ASN A 32 49.89 -4.36 -8.14
C ASN A 32 49.23 -5.75 -8.04
N GLY A 33 48.99 -6.21 -6.81
CA GLY A 33 48.24 -7.42 -6.52
C GLY A 33 48.96 -8.70 -6.94
N LEU A 34 48.24 -9.59 -7.62
CA LEU A 34 48.68 -10.96 -7.89
C LEU A 34 49.87 -11.05 -8.89
N LYS A 35 50.13 -9.97 -9.63
CA LYS A 35 51.27 -9.88 -10.57
C LYS A 35 52.60 -9.75 -9.83
N ASP A 36 52.64 -8.93 -8.78
CA ASP A 36 53.86 -8.72 -7.97
C ASP A 36 54.27 -10.01 -7.25
N VAL A 37 53.29 -10.78 -6.78
CA VAL A 37 53.49 -12.10 -6.15
C VAL A 37 54.08 -13.12 -7.12
N GLN A 38 53.65 -13.10 -8.39
CA GLN A 38 54.15 -14.04 -9.40
C GLN A 38 55.61 -13.75 -9.80
N THR A 39 56.01 -12.48 -9.76
CA THR A 39 57.39 -12.04 -10.04
C THR A 39 58.34 -12.19 -8.86
N ASP A 40 57.83 -12.46 -7.65
CA ASP A 40 58.66 -12.64 -6.45
C ASP A 40 59.45 -13.98 -6.52
N PRO A 41 60.80 -13.95 -6.47
CA PRO A 41 61.62 -15.17 -6.43
C PRO A 41 61.26 -16.10 -5.27
N GLN A 42 60.90 -15.54 -4.11
CA GLN A 42 60.59 -16.32 -2.91
C GLN A 42 59.32 -17.17 -3.09
N PHE A 43 58.35 -16.68 -3.86
CA PHE A 43 57.12 -17.41 -4.17
C PHE A 43 57.38 -18.57 -5.14
N ASN A 44 58.19 -18.35 -6.18
CA ASN A 44 58.51 -19.40 -7.16
C ASN A 44 59.33 -20.53 -6.53
N ASP A 45 60.24 -20.22 -5.61
CA ASP A 45 61.00 -21.22 -4.87
C ASP A 45 60.12 -21.98 -3.86
N ALA A 46 59.22 -21.26 -3.15
CA ALA A 46 58.26 -21.89 -2.24
C ALA A 46 57.30 -22.86 -2.96
N TRP A 47 56.86 -22.53 -4.18
CA TRP A 47 56.02 -23.43 -4.98
C TRP A 47 56.78 -24.66 -5.50
N LYS A 48 58.04 -24.49 -5.94
CA LYS A 48 58.88 -25.60 -6.42
C LYS A 48 59.16 -26.61 -5.30
N ASN A 49 59.55 -26.12 -4.13
CA ASN A 49 59.93 -26.93 -2.98
C ASN A 49 58.73 -27.47 -2.16
N LEU A 50 57.50 -27.13 -2.54
CA LEU A 50 56.29 -27.61 -1.86
C LEU A 50 56.14 -29.14 -2.02
N PRO A 51 55.88 -29.90 -0.94
CA PRO A 51 55.70 -31.34 -1.00
C PRO A 51 54.46 -31.72 -1.83
N ASP A 52 54.52 -32.87 -2.49
CA ASP A 52 53.47 -33.31 -3.44
C ASP A 52 52.09 -33.49 -2.80
N ASN A 53 52.04 -33.78 -1.49
CA ASN A 53 50.81 -33.85 -0.70
C ASN A 53 50.08 -32.49 -0.63
N GLU A 54 50.83 -31.40 -0.41
CA GLU A 54 50.24 -30.06 -0.36
C GLU A 54 49.87 -29.56 -1.76
N LYS A 55 50.67 -29.88 -2.79
CA LYS A 55 50.30 -29.64 -4.19
C LYS A 55 48.99 -30.35 -4.55
N ALA A 56 48.73 -31.55 -4.01
CA ALA A 56 47.46 -32.25 -4.19
C ALA A 56 46.28 -31.53 -3.51
N ARG A 57 46.47 -30.98 -2.30
CA ARG A 57 45.48 -30.13 -1.62
C ARG A 57 45.03 -28.96 -2.50
N TYR A 58 45.99 -28.23 -3.09
CA TYR A 58 45.68 -27.11 -3.98
C TYR A 58 45.04 -27.53 -5.32
N LYS A 59 45.37 -28.73 -5.83
CA LYS A 59 44.67 -29.30 -6.99
C LYS A 59 43.20 -29.62 -6.68
N THR A 60 42.90 -30.13 -5.48
CA THR A 60 41.52 -30.38 -5.03
C THR A 60 40.76 -29.07 -4.84
N MET A 61 41.36 -28.05 -4.21
CA MET A 61 40.75 -26.72 -4.08
C MET A 61 40.48 -26.07 -5.46
N ALA A 62 41.40 -26.22 -6.41
CA ALA A 62 41.20 -25.72 -7.77
C ALA A 62 40.08 -26.47 -8.52
N LYS A 63 39.87 -27.76 -8.24
CA LYS A 63 38.71 -28.53 -8.77
C LYS A 63 37.39 -28.06 -8.16
N GLN A 64 37.31 -27.90 -6.84
CA GLN A 64 36.12 -27.37 -6.15
C GLN A 64 35.76 -25.96 -6.64
N THR A 65 36.75 -25.12 -6.90
CA THR A 65 36.55 -23.75 -7.44
C THR A 65 36.10 -23.78 -8.91
N LYS A 66 36.47 -24.81 -9.69
CA LYS A 66 35.96 -25.02 -11.07
C LYS A 66 34.53 -25.54 -11.11
N GLU A 67 34.12 -26.32 -10.11
CA GLU A 67 32.76 -26.85 -9.97
C GLU A 67 31.76 -25.81 -9.46
N GLN A 68 32.24 -24.69 -8.91
CA GLN A 68 31.40 -23.53 -8.59
C GLN A 68 31.58 -22.38 -9.60
N PRO A 69 30.89 -22.41 -10.75
CA PRO A 69 30.26 -21.20 -11.24
C PRO A 69 28.94 -21.09 -10.47
N VAL A 70 28.92 -20.44 -9.31
CA VAL A 70 27.64 -19.92 -8.79
C VAL A 70 27.25 -18.77 -9.70
N LEU A 71 26.78 -19.10 -10.90
CA LEU A 71 25.82 -18.27 -11.61
C LEU A 71 24.67 -18.14 -10.64
N VAL A 72 24.68 -17.05 -9.87
CA VAL A 72 23.57 -16.67 -9.01
C VAL A 72 22.35 -16.66 -9.92
N LYS A 73 21.52 -17.70 -9.81
CA LYS A 73 20.34 -17.83 -10.65
C LYS A 73 19.49 -16.60 -10.35
N ARG A 74 19.17 -15.84 -11.40
CA ARG A 74 18.38 -14.62 -11.31
C ARG A 74 17.07 -14.83 -12.03
N THR A 75 16.02 -14.18 -11.54
CA THR A 75 14.73 -14.12 -12.25
C THR A 75 14.88 -13.30 -13.54
N GLY A 76 13.86 -13.33 -14.40
CA GLY A 76 13.77 -12.44 -15.56
C GLY A 76 13.83 -10.95 -15.20
N LEU A 77 13.59 -10.60 -13.93
CA LEU A 77 13.65 -9.26 -13.36
C LEU A 77 15.00 -8.94 -12.71
N GLY A 78 15.96 -9.87 -12.73
CA GLY A 78 17.33 -9.66 -12.21
C GLY A 78 17.49 -9.91 -10.70
N GLU A 79 16.43 -10.26 -9.99
CA GLU A 79 16.46 -10.61 -8.57
C GLU A 79 17.13 -11.96 -8.36
N LYS A 80 17.89 -12.12 -7.27
CA LYS A 80 18.57 -13.39 -6.97
C LYS A 80 17.55 -14.40 -6.44
N LEU A 81 17.49 -15.60 -7.02
CA LEU A 81 16.56 -16.66 -6.57
C LEU A 81 16.76 -17.00 -5.09
N CYS A 82 18.00 -17.01 -4.60
CA CYS A 82 18.27 -17.28 -3.19
C CYS A 82 17.65 -16.26 -2.22
N ASP A 83 17.46 -15.02 -2.66
CA ASP A 83 16.86 -13.98 -1.82
C ASP A 83 15.33 -14.10 -1.84
N ILE A 84 14.75 -14.49 -2.98
CA ILE A 84 13.31 -14.80 -3.11
C ILE A 84 12.95 -16.01 -2.26
N GLU A 85 13.68 -17.12 -2.39
CA GLU A 85 13.47 -18.33 -1.60
C GLU A 85 13.59 -18.03 -0.10
N ARG A 86 14.55 -17.20 0.32
CA ARG A 86 14.68 -16.78 1.72
C ARG A 86 13.50 -15.92 2.18
N ALA A 87 13.00 -15.01 1.34
CA ALA A 87 11.85 -14.18 1.67
C ALA A 87 10.56 -15.01 1.79
N GLU A 88 10.38 -15.97 0.89
CA GLU A 88 9.27 -16.93 0.94
C GLU A 88 9.35 -17.82 2.19
N GLN A 89 10.52 -18.36 2.50
CA GLN A 89 10.74 -19.15 3.71
C GLN A 89 10.42 -18.35 4.98
N LYS A 90 10.89 -17.10 5.08
CA LYS A 90 10.54 -16.22 6.21
C LYS A 90 9.04 -15.95 6.31
N ARG A 91 8.35 -15.81 5.18
CA ARG A 91 6.89 -15.64 5.15
C ARG A 91 6.18 -16.89 5.65
N LEU A 92 6.61 -18.08 5.23
CA LEU A 92 6.03 -19.34 5.69
C LEU A 92 6.25 -19.55 7.19
N GLU A 93 7.48 -19.33 7.68
CA GLU A 93 7.81 -19.41 9.11
C GLU A 93 6.98 -18.42 9.95
N PHE A 94 6.71 -17.23 9.42
CA PHE A 94 5.85 -16.26 10.09
C PHE A 94 4.41 -16.76 10.20
N LEU A 95 3.85 -17.30 9.11
CA LEU A 95 2.48 -17.83 9.07
C LEU A 95 2.31 -19.06 9.98
N GLU A 96 3.32 -19.94 10.03
CA GLU A 96 3.34 -21.09 10.91
C GLU A 96 3.35 -20.65 12.38
N LYS A 97 4.29 -19.76 12.76
CA LYS A 97 4.35 -19.18 14.12
C LYS A 97 3.05 -18.48 14.51
N MET A 98 2.43 -17.76 13.59
CA MET A 98 1.13 -17.10 13.81
C MET A 98 0.05 -18.14 14.13
N THR A 99 -0.08 -19.16 13.29
CA THR A 99 -1.12 -20.20 13.44
C THR A 99 -0.90 -20.99 14.73
N GLU A 100 0.33 -21.37 15.03
CA GLU A 100 0.70 -22.02 16.30
C GLU A 100 0.39 -21.16 17.52
N HIS A 101 0.68 -19.86 17.45
CA HIS A 101 0.37 -18.93 18.54
C HIS A 101 -1.14 -18.83 18.78
N ILE A 102 -1.92 -18.58 17.74
CA ILE A 102 -3.38 -18.45 17.84
C ILE A 102 -3.99 -19.75 18.38
N THR A 103 -3.61 -20.89 17.81
CA THR A 103 -4.15 -22.20 18.21
C THR A 103 -3.76 -22.58 19.63
N SER A 104 -2.53 -22.31 20.06
CA SER A 104 -2.08 -22.57 21.43
C SER A 104 -2.77 -21.67 22.45
N GLU A 105 -2.96 -20.38 22.15
CA GLU A 105 -3.64 -19.45 23.05
C GLU A 105 -5.11 -19.80 23.23
N VAL A 106 -5.83 -20.07 22.14
CA VAL A 106 -7.24 -20.49 22.19
C VAL A 106 -7.39 -21.84 22.87
N ARG A 107 -6.51 -22.81 22.58
CA ARG A 107 -6.52 -24.13 23.23
C ARG A 107 -6.28 -24.02 24.74
N ALA A 108 -5.28 -23.26 25.17
CA ALA A 108 -5.02 -23.02 26.58
C ALA A 108 -6.21 -22.33 27.28
N GLY A 109 -6.90 -21.42 26.58
CA GLY A 109 -8.15 -20.84 27.06
C GLY A 109 -9.27 -21.88 27.20
N LYS A 110 -9.36 -22.83 26.25
CA LYS A 110 -10.37 -23.89 26.26
C LYS A 110 -10.19 -24.84 27.43
N GLU A 111 -8.96 -25.33 27.63
CA GLU A 111 -8.60 -26.24 28.72
C GLU A 111 -8.90 -25.63 30.10
N ARG A 112 -8.82 -24.31 30.20
CA ARG A 112 -9.12 -23.54 31.43
C ARG A 112 -10.58 -23.10 31.54
N ASN A 113 -11.45 -23.47 30.60
CA ASN A 113 -12.82 -22.96 30.47
C ASN A 113 -12.91 -21.43 30.56
N ALA A 114 -11.91 -20.75 29.98
CA ALA A 114 -11.72 -19.31 30.10
C ALA A 114 -11.58 -18.61 28.74
N ILE A 115 -12.02 -19.24 27.64
CA ILE A 115 -12.00 -18.64 26.29
C ILE A 115 -12.71 -17.29 26.30
N GLN A 116 -13.85 -17.19 26.98
CA GLN A 116 -14.62 -15.95 27.06
C GLN A 116 -13.86 -14.78 27.73
N LYS A 117 -12.87 -15.08 28.56
CA LYS A 117 -12.04 -14.12 29.30
C LYS A 117 -10.76 -13.74 28.55
N LEU A 118 -10.41 -14.45 27.48
CA LEU A 118 -9.24 -14.10 26.67
C LEU A 118 -9.42 -12.71 26.07
N THR A 119 -8.36 -11.92 26.16
CA THR A 119 -8.33 -10.54 25.68
C THR A 119 -7.46 -10.47 24.44
N PHE A 120 -7.97 -9.84 23.38
CA PHE A 120 -7.31 -9.69 22.09
C PHE A 120 -7.36 -8.23 21.64
N TYR A 121 -6.45 -7.86 20.74
CA TYR A 121 -6.31 -6.49 20.25
C TYR A 121 -6.47 -6.44 18.72
N VAL A 122 -7.38 -5.63 18.21
CA VAL A 122 -7.68 -5.53 16.77
C VAL A 122 -7.31 -4.15 16.26
N VAL A 123 -6.63 -4.07 15.11
CA VAL A 123 -6.14 -2.82 14.55
C VAL A 123 -6.65 -2.58 13.12
N HIS A 124 -7.07 -1.35 12.85
CA HIS A 124 -7.36 -0.83 11.52
C HIS A 124 -6.67 0.51 11.32
N ILE A 125 -6.21 0.78 10.09
CA ILE A 125 -5.54 2.01 9.71
C ILE A 125 -6.11 2.51 8.38
N ASN A 126 -6.55 3.77 8.35
CA ASN A 126 -6.77 4.50 7.10
C ASN A 126 -5.49 5.22 6.69
N TYR A 127 -5.35 5.45 5.39
CA TYR A 127 -4.18 6.10 4.80
C TYR A 127 -4.62 7.17 3.81
N PHE A 128 -3.83 8.22 3.64
CA PHE A 128 -4.04 9.22 2.60
C PHE A 128 -3.62 8.69 1.22
N TYR A 129 -2.42 8.12 1.11
CA TYR A 129 -1.90 7.60 -0.17
C TYR A 129 -0.84 6.51 0.04
N GLY A 130 -0.62 5.72 -1.02
CA GLY A 130 0.46 4.74 -1.12
C GLY A 130 1.53 5.20 -2.11
N ARG A 131 2.79 4.87 -1.85
CA ARG A 131 3.94 5.15 -2.72
C ARG A 131 4.76 3.88 -2.93
N VAL A 132 5.09 3.58 -4.17
CA VAL A 132 6.07 2.54 -4.51
C VAL A 132 7.48 3.10 -4.26
N MET A 133 8.28 2.36 -3.50
CA MET A 133 9.67 2.65 -3.18
C MET A 133 10.62 1.95 -4.18
N ASP A 134 11.89 2.35 -4.18
CA ASP A 134 12.90 1.88 -5.15
C ASP A 134 13.18 0.37 -5.05
N ASN A 135 12.86 -0.24 -3.91
CA ASN A 135 12.93 -1.67 -3.66
C ASN A 135 11.64 -2.44 -4.02
N ASN A 136 10.73 -1.82 -4.79
CA ASN A 136 9.39 -2.31 -5.11
C ASN A 136 8.47 -2.52 -3.89
N GLU A 137 8.82 -2.00 -2.71
CA GLU A 137 7.93 -2.03 -1.55
C GLU A 137 6.91 -0.89 -1.60
N LEU A 138 5.70 -1.16 -1.10
CA LEU A 138 4.62 -0.18 -1.06
C LEU A 138 4.55 0.46 0.33
N GLU A 139 4.82 1.76 0.39
CA GLU A 139 4.72 2.58 1.60
C GLU A 139 3.37 3.30 1.67
N TYR A 140 2.66 3.16 2.78
CA TYR A 140 1.41 3.87 3.02
C TYR A 140 1.59 5.00 4.04
N TYR A 141 0.85 6.08 3.83
CA TYR A 141 0.92 7.31 4.62
C TYR A 141 -0.37 7.46 5.43
N PRO A 142 -0.33 7.31 6.77
CA PRO A 142 -1.52 7.14 7.59
C PRO A 142 -2.37 8.41 7.70
N ALA A 143 -3.69 8.22 7.82
CA ALA A 143 -4.67 9.26 8.08
C ALA A 143 -5.38 9.06 9.42
N GLU A 144 -5.59 7.81 9.83
CA GLU A 144 -6.30 7.44 11.06
C GLU A 144 -5.83 6.07 11.51
N ILE A 145 -5.75 5.85 12.83
CA ILE A 145 -5.47 4.55 13.43
C ILE A 145 -6.49 4.27 14.54
N ALA A 146 -6.93 3.02 14.62
CA ALA A 146 -7.71 2.54 15.76
C ALA A 146 -7.22 1.17 16.21
N VAL A 147 -7.05 0.99 17.52
CA VAL A 147 -6.75 -0.29 18.17
C VAL A 147 -7.81 -0.56 19.23
N ALA A 148 -8.58 -1.63 19.07
CA ALA A 148 -9.62 -2.03 19.99
C ALA A 148 -9.20 -3.25 20.81
N GLU A 149 -9.39 -3.20 22.13
CA GLU A 149 -9.25 -4.33 23.03
C GLU A 149 -10.61 -4.97 23.26
N PHE A 150 -10.68 -6.30 23.17
CA PHE A 150 -11.93 -7.01 23.37
C PHE A 150 -11.75 -8.39 23.99
N SER A 151 -12.82 -8.88 24.63
CA SER A 151 -13.01 -10.28 25.01
C SER A 151 -14.42 -10.72 24.64
N LEU A 152 -14.71 -12.02 24.57
CA LEU A 152 -16.08 -12.46 24.26
C LEU A 152 -17.04 -12.15 25.41
N GLU A 153 -16.57 -12.24 26.66
CA GLU A 153 -17.39 -11.94 27.85
C GLU A 153 -17.72 -10.45 27.94
N LYS A 154 -16.73 -9.57 27.75
CA LYS A 154 -16.89 -8.13 27.93
C LYS A 154 -17.09 -7.35 26.63
N GLY A 155 -17.11 -8.02 25.47
CA GLY A 155 -17.17 -7.38 24.16
C GLY A 155 -16.02 -6.39 23.96
N VAL A 156 -16.28 -5.29 23.27
CA VAL A 156 -15.35 -4.18 23.11
C VAL A 156 -15.15 -3.46 24.44
N THR A 157 -13.93 -3.46 24.97
CA THR A 157 -13.63 -2.93 26.31
C THR A 157 -12.99 -1.55 26.28
N ARG A 158 -11.94 -1.37 25.49
CA ARG A 158 -11.23 -0.10 25.31
C ARG A 158 -10.89 0.09 23.84
N ILE A 159 -10.80 1.34 23.41
CA ILE A 159 -10.36 1.70 22.08
C ILE A 159 -9.35 2.84 22.19
N TYR A 160 -8.18 2.64 21.61
CA TYR A 160 -7.26 3.71 21.25
C TYR A 160 -7.58 4.16 19.83
N HIS A 161 -7.79 5.46 19.64
CA HIS A 161 -8.10 6.05 18.34
C HIS A 161 -7.35 7.37 18.19
N GLU A 162 -6.74 7.58 17.03
CA GLU A 162 -6.06 8.83 16.70
C GLU A 162 -6.20 9.16 15.21
N ILE A 163 -6.43 10.44 14.93
CA ILE A 163 -6.31 11.01 13.58
C ILE A 163 -4.88 11.51 13.42
N ILE A 164 -4.26 11.17 12.30
CA ILE A 164 -2.86 11.44 12.05
C ILE A 164 -2.72 12.60 11.06
N ASN A 165 -1.93 13.60 11.44
CA ASN A 165 -1.56 14.72 10.59
C ASN A 165 -0.26 14.41 9.85
N GLU A 166 -0.40 13.72 8.72
CA GLU A 166 0.72 13.37 7.84
C GLU A 166 0.95 14.46 6.78
N LYS A 167 2.22 14.83 6.59
CA LYS A 167 2.64 15.81 5.60
C LYS A 167 2.70 15.16 4.23
N ILE A 168 1.76 15.53 3.36
CA ILE A 168 1.66 14.97 2.01
C ILE A 168 2.85 15.42 1.16
N LYS A 169 3.58 14.44 0.61
CA LYS A 169 4.72 14.70 -0.29
C LYS A 169 4.25 15.32 -1.61
N LEU A 170 5.10 16.18 -2.17
CA LEU A 170 4.87 16.78 -3.49
C LEU A 170 4.63 15.70 -4.55
N GLY A 171 3.62 15.90 -5.39
CA GLY A 171 3.21 14.95 -6.42
C GLY A 171 2.09 13.98 -6.02
N PHE A 172 1.80 13.84 -4.71
CA PHE A 172 0.77 12.90 -4.21
C PHE A 172 -0.53 13.58 -3.78
N THR A 173 -0.62 14.91 -3.85
CA THR A 173 -1.79 15.68 -3.38
C THR A 173 -3.10 15.26 -4.05
N SER A 174 -3.10 15.03 -5.37
CA SER A 174 -4.32 14.59 -6.07
C SER A 174 -4.78 13.23 -5.57
N MET A 175 -3.86 12.25 -5.54
CA MET A 175 -4.16 10.90 -5.06
C MET A 175 -4.68 10.90 -3.61
N ALA A 176 -4.05 11.69 -2.73
CA ALA A 176 -4.47 11.82 -1.34
C ALA A 176 -5.88 12.44 -1.22
N LYS A 177 -6.16 13.45 -2.04
CA LYS A 177 -7.48 14.10 -2.08
C LYS A 177 -8.55 13.16 -2.60
N ASP A 178 -8.26 12.43 -3.67
CA ASP A 178 -9.18 11.50 -4.32
C ASP A 178 -9.46 10.32 -3.39
N HIS A 179 -8.45 9.74 -2.74
CA HIS A 179 -8.66 8.67 -1.77
C HIS A 179 -9.49 9.17 -0.58
N SER A 180 -9.09 10.28 0.05
CA SER A 180 -9.82 10.85 1.18
C SER A 180 -11.29 11.12 0.83
N SER A 181 -11.57 11.76 -0.30
CA SER A 181 -12.95 12.10 -0.69
C SER A 181 -13.83 10.88 -0.99
N ASN A 182 -13.23 9.74 -1.33
CA ASN A 182 -13.95 8.50 -1.64
C ASN A 182 -14.04 7.54 -0.46
N THR A 183 -13.25 7.75 0.60
CA THR A 183 -13.19 6.85 1.75
C THR A 183 -13.45 7.61 3.06
N HIS A 184 -12.41 7.96 3.79
CA HIS A 184 -12.48 8.41 5.17
C HIS A 184 -12.86 9.89 5.31
N GLU A 185 -12.85 10.69 4.25
CA GLU A 185 -13.21 12.13 4.24
C GLU A 185 -12.42 13.02 5.21
N ILE A 186 -11.36 12.50 5.85
CA ILE A 186 -10.42 13.28 6.66
C ILE A 186 -9.71 14.31 5.77
N PRO A 187 -9.74 15.60 6.11
CA PRO A 187 -9.10 16.64 5.31
C PRO A 187 -7.58 16.43 5.27
N LEU A 188 -6.96 16.89 4.19
CA LEU A 188 -5.51 16.87 4.06
C LEU A 188 -4.89 17.83 5.07
N ASN A 189 -3.83 17.40 5.77
CA ASN A 189 -3.17 18.14 6.85
C ASN A 189 -4.15 18.60 7.96
N PRO A 190 -4.84 17.67 8.65
CA PRO A 190 -5.79 18.02 9.70
C PRO A 190 -5.06 18.69 10.87
N PRO A 191 -5.38 19.95 11.25
CA PRO A 191 -4.66 20.66 12.31
C PRO A 191 -4.84 20.02 13.69
N PHE A 192 -5.91 19.24 13.87
CA PHE A 192 -6.23 18.49 15.08
C PHE A 192 -5.58 17.10 15.15
N GLY A 193 -4.94 16.64 14.07
CA GLY A 193 -4.31 15.32 14.05
C GLY A 193 -2.93 15.31 14.71
N LYS A 194 -2.58 14.19 15.34
CA LYS A 194 -1.23 13.97 15.90
C LYS A 194 -0.22 13.78 14.77
N ASN A 195 0.97 14.39 14.89
CA ASN A 195 2.03 14.31 13.88
C ASN A 195 3.30 13.59 14.39
N ASN A 196 3.41 13.29 15.69
CA ASN A 196 4.57 12.63 16.26
C ASN A 196 4.40 11.11 16.28
N TYR A 197 5.05 10.42 15.32
CA TYR A 197 5.02 8.97 15.19
C TYR A 197 5.59 8.21 16.39
N GLN A 198 6.59 8.79 17.05
CA GLN A 198 7.17 8.16 18.24
C GLN A 198 6.17 8.16 19.40
N GLU A 199 5.44 9.26 19.59
CA GLU A 199 4.40 9.34 20.63
C GLU A 199 3.24 8.39 20.33
N ILE A 200 2.74 8.39 19.09
CA ILE A 200 1.66 7.49 18.66
C ILE A 200 2.05 6.03 18.90
N PHE A 201 3.29 5.65 18.57
CA PHE A 201 3.77 4.29 18.80
C PHE A 201 3.86 3.92 20.28
N LYS A 202 4.36 4.84 21.13
CA LYS A 202 4.42 4.65 22.58
C LYS A 202 3.04 4.54 23.20
N ASP A 203 2.09 5.36 22.75
CA ASP A 203 0.70 5.33 23.20
C ASP A 203 0.06 3.97 22.86
N ILE A 204 0.27 3.44 21.64
CA ILE A 204 -0.18 2.10 21.24
C ILE A 204 0.45 1.02 22.11
N CYS A 205 1.78 1.08 22.34
CA CYS A 205 2.46 0.11 23.18
C CYS A 205 1.91 0.12 24.62
N LYS A 206 1.68 1.31 25.19
CA LYS A 206 1.10 1.50 26.52
C LYS A 206 -0.35 1.01 26.59
N PHE A 207 -1.12 1.18 25.52
CA PHE A 207 -2.49 0.68 25.44
C PHE A 207 -2.56 -0.85 25.52
N ILE A 208 -1.62 -1.52 24.85
CA ILE A 208 -1.54 -2.98 24.69
C ILE A 208 -0.77 -3.65 25.84
N GLU A 209 0.07 -2.90 26.56
CA GLU A 209 0.91 -3.37 27.67
C GLU A 209 0.17 -4.21 28.74
N PRO A 210 -1.08 -3.93 29.13
CA PRO A 210 -1.81 -4.76 30.08
C PRO A 210 -1.98 -6.23 29.65
N GLY A 211 -1.95 -6.52 28.35
CA GLY A 211 -2.04 -7.88 27.80
C GLY A 211 -0.70 -8.61 27.69
N LYS A 212 0.40 -8.03 28.20
CA LYS A 212 1.76 -8.58 28.10
C LYS A 212 1.88 -9.94 28.80
N LYS A 213 2.43 -10.93 28.09
CA LYS A 213 2.69 -12.29 28.59
C LYS A 213 4.16 -12.63 28.39
N ASN A 214 4.81 -13.19 29.42
CA ASN A 214 6.22 -13.63 29.37
C ASN A 214 7.19 -12.53 28.88
N GLY A 215 6.96 -11.27 29.25
CA GLY A 215 7.80 -10.15 28.82
C GLY A 215 7.55 -9.66 27.39
N LEU A 216 6.69 -10.31 26.61
CA LEU A 216 6.36 -9.95 25.23
C LEU A 216 4.99 -9.28 25.14
N LEU A 217 4.89 -8.25 24.30
CA LEU A 217 3.60 -7.63 23.97
C LEU A 217 2.71 -8.64 23.24
N PRO A 218 1.39 -8.65 23.52
CA PRO A 218 0.46 -9.48 22.79
C PRO A 218 0.38 -9.04 21.32
N PRO A 219 0.04 -9.96 20.40
CA PRO A 219 -0.15 -9.62 19.01
C PRO A 219 -1.37 -8.72 18.80
N VAL A 220 -1.33 -7.95 17.71
CA VAL A 220 -2.48 -7.21 17.18
C VAL A 220 -3.01 -7.90 15.95
N TYR A 221 -4.32 -7.92 15.78
CA TYR A 221 -5.00 -8.64 14.72
C TYR A 221 -5.60 -7.68 13.70
N THR A 222 -5.47 -8.00 12.41
CA THR A 222 -6.13 -7.28 11.31
C THR A 222 -6.57 -8.26 10.23
N MET A 223 -7.32 -7.80 9.23
CA MET A 223 -7.68 -8.64 8.08
C MET A 223 -6.47 -8.90 7.19
N HIS A 224 -5.84 -10.07 7.33
CA HIS A 224 -4.58 -10.41 6.65
C HIS A 224 -4.78 -10.73 5.18
N THR A 225 -5.95 -11.30 4.84
CA THR A 225 -6.23 -11.79 3.48
C THR A 225 -6.81 -10.72 2.54
N VAL A 226 -6.95 -9.49 3.03
CA VAL A 226 -7.44 -8.33 2.28
C VAL A 226 -6.28 -7.36 2.12
N GLU A 227 -5.63 -7.38 0.96
CA GLU A 227 -4.40 -6.62 0.71
C GLU A 227 -4.56 -5.12 0.98
N ASP A 228 -5.69 -4.54 0.56
CA ASP A 228 -6.02 -3.13 0.78
C ASP A 228 -6.20 -2.74 2.26
N VAL A 229 -6.28 -3.72 3.18
CA VAL A 229 -6.31 -3.50 4.64
C VAL A 229 -4.98 -3.90 5.27
N TYR A 230 -4.46 -5.07 4.92
CA TYR A 230 -3.24 -5.61 5.51
C TYR A 230 -2.00 -4.79 5.17
N LEU A 231 -1.81 -4.40 3.90
CA LEU A 231 -0.59 -3.70 3.47
C LEU A 231 -0.46 -2.30 4.11
N PRO A 232 -1.52 -1.46 4.17
CA PRO A 232 -1.46 -0.21 4.91
C PRO A 232 -1.15 -0.42 6.39
N VAL A 233 -1.80 -1.39 7.04
CA VAL A 233 -1.57 -1.65 8.47
C VAL A 233 -0.13 -2.06 8.72
N LYS A 234 0.39 -3.00 7.95
CA LYS A 234 1.79 -3.45 8.04
C LYS A 234 2.76 -2.29 7.82
N SER A 235 2.59 -1.53 6.73
CA SER A 235 3.49 -0.44 6.36
C SER A 235 3.53 0.66 7.43
N VAL A 236 2.37 1.04 7.96
CA VAL A 236 2.28 2.09 8.98
C VAL A 236 2.83 1.61 10.32
N LEU A 237 2.54 0.38 10.75
CA LEU A 237 3.11 -0.16 12.00
C LEU A 237 4.64 -0.26 11.93
N SER A 238 5.22 -0.72 10.81
CA SER A 238 6.68 -0.69 10.61
C SER A 238 7.24 0.74 10.69
N ARG A 239 6.55 1.73 10.10
CA ARG A 239 6.98 3.14 10.18
C ARG A 239 6.94 3.70 11.61
N LEU A 240 5.87 3.40 12.35
CA LEU A 240 5.73 3.80 13.75
C LEU A 240 6.80 3.15 14.63
N ALA A 241 7.09 1.86 14.43
CA ALA A 241 8.15 1.14 15.13
C ALA A 241 9.54 1.72 14.82
N ALA A 242 9.82 2.01 13.54
CA ALA A 242 11.08 2.61 13.10
C ALA A 242 11.30 4.01 13.73
N ALA A 243 10.24 4.80 13.92
CA ALA A 243 10.31 6.09 14.58
C ALA A 243 10.77 6.01 16.05
N ASP A 244 10.50 4.89 16.73
CA ASP A 244 10.99 4.61 18.10
C ASP A 244 12.21 3.66 18.12
N GLN A 245 12.87 3.44 16.98
CA GLN A 245 14.04 2.57 16.83
C GLN A 245 13.77 1.11 17.28
N LYS A 246 12.53 0.64 17.12
CA LYS A 246 12.15 -0.75 17.36
C LYS A 246 12.17 -1.57 16.07
N PRO A 247 12.50 -2.87 16.14
CA PRO A 247 12.38 -3.74 14.98
C PRO A 247 10.91 -3.95 14.60
N ASP A 248 10.64 -4.22 13.33
CA ASP A 248 9.30 -4.50 12.81
C ASP A 248 8.58 -5.64 13.56
N GLU A 249 9.32 -6.62 14.06
CA GLU A 249 8.80 -7.76 14.82
C GLU A 249 8.40 -7.41 16.27
N TYR A 250 8.65 -6.19 16.72
CA TYR A 250 8.32 -5.75 18.09
C TYR A 250 6.81 -5.81 18.36
N LEU A 251 6.00 -5.42 17.37
CA LEU A 251 4.55 -5.55 17.42
C LEU A 251 4.09 -6.55 16.35
N ARG A 252 3.73 -7.76 16.79
CA ARG A 252 3.36 -8.86 15.90
C ARG A 252 1.95 -8.63 15.34
N LEU A 253 1.84 -8.58 14.01
CA LEU A 253 0.58 -8.39 13.29
C LEU A 253 0.04 -9.73 12.77
N TYR A 254 -1.03 -10.22 13.38
CA TYR A 254 -1.64 -11.51 13.05
C TYR A 254 -2.99 -11.38 12.33
N SER A 255 -3.43 -12.50 11.78
CA SER A 255 -4.67 -12.63 11.01
C SER A 255 -5.89 -12.73 11.93
N PHE A 256 -6.80 -11.77 11.78
CA PHE A 256 -8.06 -11.77 12.49
C PHE A 256 -9.00 -12.87 11.98
N GLU A 257 -8.94 -13.21 10.70
CA GLU A 257 -9.73 -14.30 10.11
C GLU A 257 -9.33 -15.66 10.69
N ASP A 258 -8.03 -15.89 10.90
CA ASP A 258 -7.51 -17.11 11.54
C ASP A 258 -7.90 -17.20 13.01
N LEU A 259 -7.83 -16.06 13.73
CA LEU A 259 -8.32 -15.97 15.11
C LEU A 259 -9.81 -16.28 15.18
N PHE A 260 -10.61 -15.66 14.31
CA PHE A 260 -12.06 -15.88 14.23
C PHE A 260 -12.39 -17.35 14.02
N ALA A 261 -11.79 -17.98 13.01
CA ALA A 261 -12.00 -19.38 12.69
C ALA A 261 -11.58 -20.30 13.85
N THR A 262 -10.43 -20.01 14.48
CA THR A 262 -9.92 -20.82 15.60
C THR A 262 -10.82 -20.72 16.83
N ILE A 263 -11.28 -19.52 17.20
CA ILE A 263 -12.22 -19.33 18.32
C ILE A 263 -13.53 -20.07 18.02
N CYS A 264 -14.10 -19.88 16.83
CA CYS A 264 -15.31 -20.57 16.41
C CYS A 264 -15.17 -22.09 16.53
N ASN A 265 -14.13 -22.67 15.93
CA ASN A 265 -13.90 -24.10 15.95
C ASN A 265 -13.69 -24.66 17.36
N ALA A 266 -12.99 -23.93 18.22
CA ALA A 266 -12.82 -24.34 19.61
C ALA A 266 -14.16 -24.44 20.36
N MET A 267 -15.17 -23.65 19.95
CA MET A 267 -16.50 -23.62 20.55
C MET A 267 -17.49 -24.59 19.88
N PHE A 268 -17.29 -24.94 18.62
CA PHE A 268 -18.20 -25.78 17.83
C PHE A 268 -17.84 -27.27 17.81
N GLU A 269 -16.95 -27.74 18.67
CA GLU A 269 -16.53 -29.17 18.72
C GLU A 269 -17.62 -30.18 19.15
N GLN A 270 -18.91 -29.80 19.14
CA GLN A 270 -20.01 -30.76 19.28
C GLN A 270 -20.09 -31.67 18.04
N VAL A 271 -20.49 -32.92 18.23
CA VAL A 271 -20.53 -33.95 17.17
C VAL A 271 -21.48 -33.52 16.05
N GLY A 272 -20.94 -33.20 14.87
CA GLY A 272 -21.71 -32.89 13.65
C GLY A 272 -21.52 -31.48 13.07
N ASP A 273 -20.81 -30.58 13.76
CA ASP A 273 -20.58 -29.22 13.27
C ASP A 273 -19.41 -29.16 12.26
N VAL A 274 -19.64 -28.48 11.13
CA VAL A 274 -18.64 -28.23 10.09
C VAL A 274 -17.62 -27.23 10.61
N LYS A 275 -16.32 -27.57 10.53
CA LYS A 275 -15.23 -26.65 10.89
C LYS A 275 -15.27 -25.41 9.99
N ILE A 276 -15.18 -24.24 10.61
CA ILE A 276 -15.05 -22.96 9.93
C ILE A 276 -13.60 -22.80 9.48
N GLU A 277 -13.40 -22.69 8.17
CA GLU A 277 -12.11 -22.32 7.60
C GLU A 277 -11.92 -20.78 7.66
N PRO A 278 -10.67 -20.29 7.70
CA PRO A 278 -10.39 -18.84 7.66
C PRO A 278 -11.01 -18.13 6.44
N LEU A 279 -11.19 -18.84 5.32
CA LEU A 279 -11.88 -18.31 4.14
C LEU A 279 -13.36 -18.00 4.41
N VAL A 280 -14.04 -18.85 5.19
CA VAL A 280 -15.44 -18.61 5.59
C VAL A 280 -15.51 -17.41 6.53
N ALA A 281 -14.60 -17.33 7.50
CA ALA A 281 -14.49 -16.17 8.39
C ALA A 281 -14.27 -14.85 7.62
N LYS A 282 -13.42 -14.86 6.59
CA LYS A 282 -13.23 -13.72 5.68
C LYS A 282 -14.53 -13.29 5.00
N ILE A 283 -15.31 -14.24 4.49
CA ILE A 283 -16.59 -13.95 3.81
C ILE A 283 -17.57 -13.29 4.77
N GLU A 284 -17.69 -13.81 5.99
CA GLU A 284 -18.57 -13.23 7.01
C GLU A 284 -18.13 -11.82 7.43
N LEU A 285 -16.82 -11.61 7.62
CA LEU A 285 -16.28 -10.27 7.92
C LEU A 285 -16.49 -9.28 6.78
N LYS A 286 -16.41 -9.74 5.52
CA LYS A 286 -16.68 -8.90 4.34
C LYS A 286 -18.16 -8.59 4.11
N ARG A 287 -19.07 -9.47 4.55
CA ARG A 287 -20.52 -9.18 4.48
C ARG A 287 -20.89 -7.95 5.30
N ASP A 288 -20.14 -7.70 6.38
CA ASP A 288 -20.26 -6.55 7.29
C ASP A 288 -21.72 -6.09 7.51
N PRO A 289 -22.54 -6.90 8.22
CA PRO A 289 -23.95 -6.60 8.46
C PRO A 289 -24.17 -5.31 9.26
N PHE A 290 -23.11 -4.77 9.86
CA PHE A 290 -23.15 -3.60 10.73
C PHE A 290 -22.59 -2.34 10.06
N ALA A 291 -22.22 -2.40 8.77
CA ALA A 291 -21.62 -1.28 8.05
C ALA A 291 -22.41 0.04 8.20
N TYR A 292 -23.73 -0.01 8.02
CA TYR A 292 -24.62 1.16 8.03
C TYR A 292 -25.17 1.51 9.42
N LYS A 293 -24.61 0.96 10.50
CA LYS A 293 -25.04 1.28 11.87
C LYS A 293 -24.30 2.51 12.37
N LEU A 294 -25.06 3.51 12.80
CA LEU A 294 -24.56 4.77 13.35
C LEU A 294 -24.15 4.62 14.83
N GLY A 295 -23.28 5.49 15.31
CA GLY A 295 -22.80 5.51 16.70
C GLY A 295 -21.59 4.62 16.96
N LEU A 296 -20.92 4.16 15.91
CA LEU A 296 -19.70 3.33 15.98
C LEU A 296 -18.44 4.15 15.73
N GLU A 297 -18.57 5.22 14.95
CA GLU A 297 -17.53 6.10 14.49
C GLU A 297 -16.80 6.86 15.59
N CYS A 298 -15.70 7.52 15.23
CA CYS A 298 -15.00 8.43 16.11
C CYS A 298 -15.71 9.80 16.17
N GLN A 299 -15.31 10.64 17.12
CA GLN A 299 -15.92 11.97 17.32
C GLN A 299 -15.91 12.80 16.04
N PHE A 300 -14.78 12.86 15.33
CA PHE A 300 -14.66 13.59 14.07
C PHE A 300 -15.68 13.16 13.01
N HIS A 301 -15.80 11.85 12.76
CA HIS A 301 -16.74 11.33 11.77
C HIS A 301 -18.20 11.44 12.23
N SER A 302 -18.45 11.45 13.54
CA SER A 302 -19.78 11.70 14.11
C SER A 302 -20.21 13.15 13.86
N ASP A 303 -19.30 14.10 14.08
CA ASP A 303 -19.56 15.54 13.90
C ASP A 303 -19.74 15.91 12.42
N LEU A 304 -18.91 15.33 11.54
CA LEU A 304 -18.97 15.58 10.10
C LEU A 304 -20.16 14.88 9.43
N LYS A 305 -20.69 13.82 10.05
CA LYS A 305 -21.69 12.89 9.48
C LYS A 305 -21.30 12.34 8.10
N ALA A 306 -20.01 12.29 7.81
CA ALA A 306 -19.44 11.87 6.54
C ALA A 306 -18.26 10.93 6.80
N GLY A 307 -17.91 10.06 5.85
CA GLY A 307 -16.86 9.05 6.05
C GLY A 307 -17.12 8.00 7.16
N VAL A 308 -18.31 7.95 7.76
CA VAL A 308 -18.68 7.07 8.90
C VAL A 308 -18.42 5.59 8.59
N LEU A 309 -18.71 5.16 7.36
CA LEU A 309 -18.50 3.79 6.88
C LEU A 309 -17.02 3.39 6.82
N TYR A 310 -16.13 4.37 6.69
CA TYR A 310 -14.70 4.16 6.51
C TYR A 310 -13.89 4.48 7.76
N CYS A 311 -14.53 4.91 8.86
CA CYS A 311 -13.83 5.20 10.12
C CYS A 311 -13.10 3.96 10.67
N SER A 312 -11.83 4.12 11.05
CA SER A 312 -11.02 3.03 11.61
C SER A 312 -11.59 2.51 12.94
N GLN A 313 -12.12 3.40 13.78
CA GLN A 313 -12.82 2.99 15.00
C GLN A 313 -14.07 2.17 14.68
N SER A 314 -14.82 2.54 13.64
CA SER A 314 -15.99 1.77 13.20
C SER A 314 -15.59 0.39 12.68
N TYR A 315 -14.52 0.27 11.87
CA TYR A 315 -14.01 -1.02 11.40
C TYR A 315 -13.69 -1.99 12.53
N THR A 316 -12.87 -1.54 13.50
CA THR A 316 -12.48 -2.41 14.63
C THR A 316 -13.70 -2.90 15.43
N LYS A 317 -14.66 -2.03 15.73
CA LYS A 317 -15.93 -2.41 16.40
C LYS A 317 -16.74 -3.40 15.57
N ARG A 318 -16.94 -3.14 14.28
CA ARG A 318 -17.76 -3.99 13.39
C ARG A 318 -17.19 -5.40 13.31
N TRP A 319 -15.89 -5.56 13.13
CA TRP A 319 -15.24 -6.87 13.10
C TRP A 319 -15.45 -7.66 14.40
N ILE A 320 -15.33 -6.99 15.54
CA ILE A 320 -15.57 -7.59 16.86
C ILE A 320 -17.05 -7.98 17.01
N PHE A 321 -17.99 -7.13 16.58
CA PHE A 321 -19.42 -7.44 16.66
C PHE A 321 -19.82 -8.62 15.78
N VAL A 322 -19.19 -8.79 14.61
CA VAL A 322 -19.39 -9.98 13.77
C VAL A 322 -18.94 -11.23 14.54
N LEU A 323 -17.75 -11.20 15.15
CA LEU A 323 -17.27 -12.31 15.98
C LEU A 323 -18.22 -12.60 17.16
N CYS A 324 -18.64 -11.58 17.90
CA CYS A 324 -19.59 -11.72 19.01
C CYS A 324 -20.93 -12.30 18.55
N HIS A 325 -21.44 -11.91 17.38
CA HIS A 325 -22.68 -12.43 16.82
C HIS A 325 -22.62 -13.96 16.61
N HIS A 326 -21.48 -14.48 16.15
CA HIS A 326 -21.28 -15.91 15.93
C HIS A 326 -21.01 -16.69 17.23
N CYS A 327 -20.26 -16.11 18.18
CA CYS A 327 -19.77 -16.83 19.37
C CYS A 327 -20.66 -16.65 20.61
N CYS A 328 -21.12 -15.44 20.92
CA CYS A 328 -21.75 -15.12 22.21
C CYS A 328 -23.05 -15.90 22.45
N LYS A 329 -23.88 -16.08 21.40
CA LYS A 329 -25.14 -16.83 21.51
C LYS A 329 -24.91 -18.29 21.93
N ARG A 330 -23.84 -18.92 21.44
CA ARG A 330 -23.52 -20.33 21.77
C ARG A 330 -22.88 -20.49 23.14
N LEU A 331 -22.14 -19.47 23.59
CA LEU A 331 -21.54 -19.41 24.91
C LEU A 331 -22.52 -19.02 26.03
N GLY A 332 -23.78 -18.75 25.70
CA GLY A 332 -24.75 -18.22 26.67
C GLY A 332 -24.39 -16.83 27.19
N ILE A 333 -23.55 -16.08 26.46
CA ILE A 333 -23.17 -14.71 26.82
C ILE A 333 -24.28 -13.78 26.34
N THR A 334 -24.84 -13.00 27.27
CA THR A 334 -25.80 -11.95 26.94
C THR A 334 -25.10 -10.85 26.13
N MET A 335 -25.55 -10.63 24.90
CA MET A 335 -25.02 -9.55 24.07
C MET A 335 -25.53 -8.19 24.57
N ILE A 336 -24.62 -7.30 24.92
CA ILE A 336 -24.94 -5.96 25.42
C ILE A 336 -24.82 -4.94 24.27
N PRO A 337 -25.85 -4.13 23.99
CA PRO A 337 -25.78 -3.05 23.01
C PRO A 337 -24.67 -2.04 23.32
N GLY A 338 -23.93 -1.62 22.31
CA GLY A 338 -22.74 -0.77 22.40
C GLY A 338 -21.44 -1.51 22.70
N ILE A 339 -21.52 -2.75 23.20
CA ILE A 339 -20.37 -3.53 23.68
C ILE A 339 -20.15 -4.79 22.84
N HIS A 340 -21.19 -5.60 22.63
CA HIS A 340 -21.16 -6.82 21.81
C HIS A 340 -21.86 -6.65 20.46
N MET A 341 -22.74 -5.67 20.37
CA MET A 341 -23.52 -5.35 19.17
C MET A 341 -23.74 -3.84 19.08
N PRO A 342 -24.09 -3.29 17.91
CA PRO A 342 -24.42 -1.87 17.79
C PRO A 342 -25.59 -1.48 18.70
N ILE A 343 -25.62 -0.23 19.17
CA ILE A 343 -26.76 0.30 19.91
C ILE A 343 -27.96 0.37 18.97
N GLU A 344 -29.06 -0.25 19.35
CA GLU A 344 -30.33 -0.04 18.66
C GLU A 344 -30.85 1.33 19.09
N ASN A 345 -30.79 2.31 18.20
CA ASN A 345 -31.50 3.57 18.42
C ASN A 345 -32.99 3.23 18.57
N PRO A 346 -33.66 3.68 19.65
CA PRO A 346 -35.06 3.38 19.86
C PRO A 346 -35.85 3.81 18.63
N ILE A 347 -36.50 2.81 18.05
CA ILE A 347 -37.46 2.99 16.97
C ILE A 347 -38.50 3.97 17.50
N SER A 348 -38.57 5.17 16.93
CA SER A 348 -39.79 5.97 17.04
C SER A 348 -40.95 5.07 16.56
N PRO A 349 -42.08 4.98 17.29
CA PRO A 349 -43.11 3.95 17.11
C PRO A 349 -43.71 3.86 15.69
N ASP A 350 -43.43 4.84 14.82
CA ASP A 350 -43.88 4.89 13.43
C ASP A 350 -43.00 4.12 12.42
N GLY A 351 -41.96 3.39 12.85
CA GLY A 351 -41.15 2.56 11.93
C GLY A 351 -40.33 3.33 10.89
N THR A 352 -40.37 4.67 10.92
CA THR A 352 -39.63 5.59 10.05
C THR A 352 -38.13 5.61 10.32
N GLY A 353 -37.68 5.18 11.50
CA GLY A 353 -36.28 5.16 11.91
C GLY A 353 -35.38 4.21 11.08
N ARG A 354 -35.89 3.04 10.66
CA ARG A 354 -35.12 2.08 9.82
C ARG A 354 -34.88 2.61 8.41
N LEU A 355 -35.85 3.35 7.90
CA LEU A 355 -35.78 4.00 6.61
C LEU A 355 -34.84 5.21 6.69
N ASN A 356 -34.98 6.07 7.70
CA ASN A 356 -34.14 7.25 7.86
C ASN A 356 -32.65 6.94 8.06
N SER A 357 -32.27 5.87 8.78
CA SER A 357 -30.86 5.48 8.91
C SER A 357 -30.26 5.03 7.57
N SER A 358 -31.05 4.30 6.78
CA SER A 358 -30.65 3.81 5.45
C SER A 358 -30.67 4.93 4.39
N PHE A 359 -31.57 5.91 4.55
CA PHE A 359 -31.66 7.10 3.69
C PHE A 359 -30.68 8.21 4.08
N SER A 360 -30.19 8.26 5.31
CA SER A 360 -29.13 9.20 5.71
C SER A 360 -27.83 8.92 4.95
N SER A 361 -27.54 7.64 4.68
CA SER A 361 -26.42 7.21 3.83
C SER A 361 -26.68 7.34 2.32
N LEU A 362 -27.94 7.52 1.89
CA LEU A 362 -28.33 7.75 0.49
C LEU A 362 -28.66 9.24 0.20
N SER A 363 -28.70 10.08 1.23
CA SER A 363 -28.94 11.51 1.13
C SER A 363 -27.76 12.16 0.44
N LEU A 364 -27.91 12.44 -0.85
CA LEU A 364 -26.97 13.25 -1.64
C LEU A 364 -27.03 14.77 -1.29
N ASN A 365 -27.58 15.16 -0.13
CA ASN A 365 -27.80 16.58 0.16
C ASN A 365 -27.00 17.13 1.37
N ASP A 366 -26.45 18.31 1.08
CA ASP A 366 -25.95 19.40 1.93
C ASP A 366 -24.50 19.44 2.44
N SER A 367 -23.74 18.35 2.52
CA SER A 367 -22.34 18.45 2.98
C SER A 367 -21.39 19.12 1.97
N ARG A 368 -21.74 19.18 0.67
CA ARG A 368 -21.05 20.03 -0.30
C ARG A 368 -21.29 21.54 -0.06
N ILE A 369 -22.33 21.91 0.68
CA ILE A 369 -22.69 23.31 0.96
C ILE A 369 -21.94 23.82 2.20
N ALA A 370 -21.73 23.00 3.23
CA ALA A 370 -20.96 23.40 4.41
C ALA A 370 -19.46 23.58 4.10
N SER A 371 -18.87 22.71 3.28
CA SER A 371 -17.47 22.82 2.85
C SER A 371 -17.22 23.94 1.83
N SER A 372 -18.28 24.55 1.28
CA SER A 372 -18.20 25.69 0.36
C SER A 372 -18.56 27.04 1.01
N ALA A 373 -19.09 27.05 2.24
CA ALA A 373 -19.30 28.28 3.00
C ALA A 373 -17.98 28.99 3.38
N LEU A 374 -16.85 28.26 3.37
CA LEU A 374 -15.49 28.82 3.53
C LEU A 374 -14.80 29.14 2.19
N SER A 375 -15.49 28.96 1.06
CA SER A 375 -15.00 29.24 -0.29
C SER A 375 -15.98 30.13 -1.06
N MET A 376 -16.25 31.31 -0.51
CA MET A 376 -16.82 32.41 -1.27
C MET A 376 -15.77 32.98 -2.24
N SER A 377 -15.51 32.27 -3.35
CA SER A 377 -15.27 32.84 -4.68
C SER A 377 -15.07 31.75 -5.75
N GLY A 378 -16.05 31.60 -6.66
CA GLY A 378 -15.72 31.44 -8.08
C GLY A 378 -15.54 30.06 -8.72
N THR A 379 -15.96 28.94 -8.14
CA THR A 379 -15.90 27.65 -8.88
C THR A 379 -17.11 27.48 -9.81
N LYS A 380 -16.93 27.84 -11.09
CA LYS A 380 -17.87 27.49 -12.17
C LYS A 380 -17.88 25.97 -12.38
N SER A 381 -19.05 25.38 -12.58
CA SER A 381 -19.16 23.96 -12.91
C SER A 381 -18.45 23.64 -14.23
N MET A 382 -18.17 22.36 -14.50
CA MET A 382 -17.69 21.87 -15.80
C MET A 382 -18.55 22.30 -17.00
N THR A 383 -19.81 22.67 -16.77
CA THR A 383 -20.73 23.17 -17.82
C THR A 383 -20.75 24.70 -17.94
N GLY A 384 -19.90 25.41 -17.19
CA GLY A 384 -19.82 26.87 -17.18
C GLY A 384 -20.98 27.60 -16.49
N VAL A 385 -21.91 26.83 -15.89
CA VAL A 385 -23.13 27.37 -15.27
C VAL A 385 -22.92 27.53 -13.77
N SER A 386 -23.30 28.68 -13.20
CA SER A 386 -23.22 28.93 -11.77
C SER A 386 -24.23 28.09 -10.98
N ASN A 387 -23.90 27.78 -9.73
CA ASN A 387 -24.78 26.98 -8.86
C ASN A 387 -26.10 27.72 -8.58
N ASP A 388 -26.03 29.04 -8.38
CA ASP A 388 -27.20 29.91 -8.18
C ASP A 388 -28.18 29.85 -9.36
N TYR A 389 -27.66 29.76 -10.58
CA TYR A 389 -28.52 29.61 -11.76
C TYR A 389 -29.23 28.25 -11.78
N ARG A 390 -28.58 27.17 -11.33
CA ARG A 390 -29.20 25.84 -11.25
C ARG A 390 -30.35 25.81 -10.23
N ILE A 391 -30.12 26.38 -9.04
CA ILE A 391 -31.14 26.48 -7.99
C ILE A 391 -32.33 27.30 -8.50
N LYS A 392 -32.06 28.45 -9.11
CA LYS A 392 -33.10 29.30 -9.71
C LYS A 392 -33.87 28.62 -10.85
N VAL A 393 -33.28 27.65 -11.55
CA VAL A 393 -33.97 26.87 -12.58
C VAL A 393 -34.81 25.76 -11.95
N SER A 394 -34.31 25.08 -10.92
CA SER A 394 -35.05 24.01 -10.23
C SER A 394 -36.26 24.50 -9.45
N GLU A 395 -36.24 25.75 -8.97
CA GLU A 395 -37.33 26.36 -8.21
C GLU A 395 -38.47 26.91 -9.07
N ARG A 396 -38.39 26.82 -10.41
CA ARG A 396 -39.42 27.36 -11.29
C ARG A 396 -40.69 26.53 -11.24
N THR A 397 -41.82 27.20 -11.04
CA THR A 397 -43.15 26.60 -11.17
C THR A 397 -43.51 26.39 -12.64
N ALA A 398 -44.40 25.42 -12.91
CA ALA A 398 -44.82 25.07 -14.28
C ALA A 398 -45.36 26.27 -15.08
N LYS A 399 -46.02 27.23 -14.41
CA LYS A 399 -46.55 28.45 -15.01
C LYS A 399 -45.44 29.41 -15.48
N GLU A 400 -44.36 29.49 -14.71
CA GLU A 400 -43.17 30.30 -15.02
C GLU A 400 -42.43 29.75 -16.25
N GLU A 401 -42.27 28.43 -16.32
CA GLU A 401 -41.60 27.76 -17.44
C GLU A 401 -42.42 27.84 -18.74
N LEU A 402 -43.76 27.83 -18.66
CA LEU A 402 -44.65 28.05 -19.79
C LEU A 402 -44.51 29.48 -20.37
N ARG A 403 -44.44 30.51 -19.53
CA ARG A 403 -44.20 31.89 -19.96
C ARG A 403 -42.84 32.04 -20.64
N ARG A 404 -41.79 31.47 -20.07
CA ARG A 404 -40.45 31.50 -20.67
C ARG A 404 -40.43 30.81 -22.05
N ARG A 405 -41.14 29.70 -22.21
CA ARG A 405 -41.24 29.01 -23.51
C ARG A 405 -41.95 29.88 -24.54
N ALA A 406 -43.05 30.53 -24.17
CA ALA A 406 -43.75 31.48 -25.05
C ALA A 406 -42.87 32.69 -25.43
N GLU A 407 -42.09 33.23 -24.48
CA GLU A 407 -41.14 34.33 -24.75
C GLU A 407 -39.95 33.91 -25.62
N ALA A 408 -39.47 32.67 -25.47
CA ALA A 408 -38.42 32.11 -26.31
C ALA A 408 -38.92 31.82 -27.73
N GLU A 409 -40.18 31.45 -27.88
CA GLU A 409 -40.82 31.27 -29.19
C GLU A 409 -41.02 32.62 -29.90
N ALA A 410 -41.27 33.70 -29.14
CA ALA A 410 -41.34 35.06 -29.67
C ALA A 410 -39.96 35.65 -30.08
N LYS A 411 -38.85 35.06 -29.63
CA LYS A 411 -37.47 35.50 -29.95
C LYS A 411 -36.65 34.32 -30.47
N PRO A 412 -36.78 33.98 -31.77
CA PRO A 412 -36.04 32.86 -32.35
C PRO A 412 -34.53 33.08 -32.24
N LEU A 413 -33.80 32.01 -31.91
CA LEU A 413 -32.34 32.02 -31.85
C LEU A 413 -31.78 32.32 -33.24
N VAL A 414 -31.02 33.42 -33.35
CA VAL A 414 -30.25 33.72 -34.57
C VAL A 414 -28.98 32.88 -34.53
N ILE A 415 -28.95 31.81 -35.32
CA ILE A 415 -27.73 31.01 -35.51
C ILE A 415 -26.82 31.79 -36.47
N ILE A 416 -25.77 32.40 -35.93
CA ILE A 416 -24.75 33.08 -36.74
C ILE A 416 -23.80 32.01 -37.27
N ASP A 417 -23.88 31.75 -38.57
CA ASP A 417 -22.95 30.87 -39.29
C ASP A 417 -21.65 31.62 -39.57
N HIS A 418 -20.64 31.39 -38.71
CA HIS A 418 -19.33 32.02 -38.83
C HIS A 418 -18.54 31.59 -40.08
N SER A 419 -18.98 30.57 -40.82
CA SER A 419 -18.37 30.16 -42.10
C SER A 419 -18.77 31.05 -43.29
N LYS A 420 -19.83 31.87 -43.14
CA LYS A 420 -20.35 32.79 -44.18
C LYS A 420 -19.95 34.25 -43.95
N ILE A 421 -19.17 34.53 -42.91
CA ILE A 421 -18.65 35.88 -42.65
C ILE A 421 -17.47 36.09 -43.59
N ASN A 422 -17.73 36.70 -44.74
CA ASN A 422 -16.68 37.16 -45.65
C ASN A 422 -15.76 38.14 -44.91
N SER A 423 -14.48 37.77 -44.86
CA SER A 423 -13.37 38.49 -44.30
C SER A 423 -13.15 39.82 -45.03
N SER A 424 -13.74 40.91 -44.53
CA SER A 424 -13.35 42.26 -44.94
C SER A 424 -13.67 43.28 -43.85
N LYS A 425 -12.98 43.18 -42.71
CA LYS A 425 -12.65 44.30 -41.81
C LYS A 425 -11.70 43.78 -40.74
N VAL A 426 -10.43 44.12 -40.91
CA VAL A 426 -9.43 44.05 -39.84
C VAL A 426 -9.88 45.03 -38.77
N GLN A 427 -10.37 44.50 -37.65
CA GLN A 427 -10.36 45.21 -36.37
C GLN A 427 -9.17 44.67 -35.59
N GLU A 428 -8.35 45.58 -35.09
CA GLU A 428 -7.11 45.30 -34.36
C GLU A 428 -7.35 44.30 -33.23
N PRO A 429 -6.39 43.38 -32.96
CA PRO A 429 -6.53 42.45 -31.86
C PRO A 429 -6.53 43.25 -30.56
N ILE A 430 -7.64 43.22 -29.83
CA ILE A 430 -7.65 43.61 -28.42
C ILE A 430 -6.76 42.60 -27.70
N GLU A 431 -5.53 43.00 -27.37
CA GLU A 431 -4.61 42.25 -26.53
C GLU A 431 -5.28 41.98 -25.17
N ARG A 432 -5.72 40.74 -24.97
CA ARG A 432 -5.91 40.23 -23.61
C ARG A 432 -4.51 39.92 -23.08
N PRO A 433 -4.05 40.51 -21.98
CA PRO A 433 -2.75 40.14 -21.43
C PRO A 433 -2.80 38.68 -21.00
N LEU A 434 -2.00 37.84 -21.68
CA LEU A 434 -1.73 36.48 -21.23
C LEU A 434 -1.07 36.59 -19.85
N ARG A 435 -1.69 36.00 -18.82
CA ARG A 435 -1.05 35.87 -17.51
C ARG A 435 0.21 35.05 -17.67
N LEU A 436 1.36 35.64 -17.34
CA LEU A 436 2.62 34.93 -17.17
C LEU A 436 2.47 33.85 -16.07
N PRO A 437 2.99 32.63 -16.28
CA PRO A 437 3.02 31.61 -15.24
C PRO A 437 3.89 32.08 -14.08
N HIS A 438 3.37 31.95 -12.85
CA HIS A 438 4.04 32.40 -11.63
C HIS A 438 5.08 31.37 -11.14
N THR A 439 6.00 30.97 -12.00
CA THR A 439 7.15 30.12 -11.62
C THR A 439 8.37 30.58 -12.39
N ARG A 440 9.25 31.34 -11.73
CA ARG A 440 10.62 31.58 -12.22
C ARG A 440 11.42 30.29 -12.03
N SER A 441 11.95 29.73 -13.12
CA SER A 441 12.95 28.65 -13.06
C SER A 441 14.26 29.21 -12.52
N ALA A 442 14.88 28.48 -11.59
CA ALA A 442 16.10 28.87 -10.88
C ALA A 442 17.39 28.70 -11.72
N TYR A 443 17.33 28.99 -13.03
CA TYR A 443 18.47 28.76 -13.95
C TYR A 443 18.85 29.99 -14.78
N ILE A 444 18.42 31.17 -14.39
CA ILE A 444 18.86 32.43 -14.99
C ILE A 444 19.20 33.39 -13.85
N ASP A 445 20.32 33.13 -13.19
CA ASP A 445 21.05 34.17 -12.47
C ASP A 445 22.54 33.98 -12.76
N SER A 446 22.91 34.41 -13.96
CA SER A 446 24.28 34.79 -14.29
C SER A 446 24.15 35.85 -15.37
N THR A 447 24.35 37.09 -14.95
CA THR A 447 24.74 38.19 -15.82
C THR A 447 25.87 37.72 -16.72
N ASP A 448 25.64 37.72 -18.04
CA ASP A 448 26.59 38.19 -19.02
C ASP A 448 25.89 38.33 -20.39
N THR A 449 26.10 39.51 -20.97
CA THR A 449 25.57 39.97 -22.24
C THR A 449 26.29 39.28 -23.40
N GLU A 450 25.66 38.32 -24.08
CA GLU A 450 25.96 38.00 -25.48
C GLU A 450 24.68 37.62 -26.24
N SER A 451 24.49 38.27 -27.39
CA SER A 451 23.38 38.05 -28.32
C SER A 451 23.53 36.68 -29.01
N ILE A 452 22.63 35.74 -28.69
CA ILE A 452 22.58 34.43 -29.37
C ILE A 452 21.64 34.55 -30.57
N ASP A 453 22.23 34.56 -31.77
CA ASP A 453 21.53 34.51 -33.05
C ASP A 453 21.13 33.05 -33.36
N LEU A 454 19.82 32.74 -33.25
CA LEU A 454 19.29 31.39 -33.43
C LEU A 454 18.96 31.13 -34.90
N SER A 455 19.90 30.54 -35.64
CA SER A 455 19.65 30.03 -37.00
C SER A 455 19.04 28.61 -36.98
N GLU A 456 18.25 28.28 -38.00
CA GLU A 456 17.49 27.01 -38.19
C GLU A 456 18.33 25.72 -38.15
N ASN A 457 19.67 25.81 -38.12
CA ASN A 457 20.57 24.65 -38.15
C ASN A 457 20.93 24.08 -36.77
N SER A 458 20.31 24.55 -35.69
CA SER A 458 20.65 24.12 -34.31
C SER A 458 19.78 22.98 -33.74
N PHE A 459 18.90 22.37 -34.55
CA PHE A 459 18.11 21.22 -34.12
C PHE A 459 18.78 19.90 -34.55
N PRO A 460 19.03 18.94 -33.64
CA PRO A 460 19.53 17.63 -34.01
C PRO A 460 18.46 16.85 -34.79
N CYS A 461 18.83 16.31 -35.94
CA CYS A 461 17.95 15.53 -36.81
C CYS A 461 17.50 14.23 -36.13
N MET A 462 16.18 13.99 -36.05
CA MET A 462 15.63 12.71 -35.60
C MET A 462 15.98 11.61 -36.61
N GLY A 463 16.89 10.72 -36.20
CA GLY A 463 17.36 9.59 -37.00
C GLY A 463 16.24 8.64 -37.40
N ARG A 464 16.03 8.48 -38.71
CA ARG A 464 15.18 7.43 -39.29
C ARG A 464 15.84 6.07 -39.05
N GLY A 465 15.07 5.13 -38.48
CA GLY A 465 15.52 3.78 -38.13
C GLY A 465 16.10 3.00 -39.32
N THR A 466 17.33 2.54 -39.17
CA THR A 466 17.98 1.61 -40.09
C THR A 466 17.46 0.19 -39.85
N GLY A 467 16.63 -0.31 -40.76
CA GLY A 467 16.18 -1.71 -40.79
C GLY A 467 17.36 -2.67 -40.97
N ARG A 468 17.60 -3.52 -39.97
CA ARG A 468 18.51 -4.67 -40.10
C ARG A 468 17.87 -5.73 -40.98
N LYS A 469 18.46 -5.94 -42.17
CA LYS A 469 18.17 -7.04 -43.10
C LYS A 469 18.35 -8.39 -42.40
N LYS A 470 17.28 -9.18 -42.35
CA LYS A 470 17.26 -10.58 -41.90
C LYS A 470 17.90 -11.43 -43.02
N LYS A 471 19.03 -12.10 -42.73
CA LYS A 471 19.63 -13.09 -43.63
C LYS A 471 18.67 -14.28 -43.77
N GLN A 472 18.20 -14.52 -44.99
CA GLN A 472 17.53 -15.75 -45.39
C GLN A 472 18.59 -16.85 -45.51
N ASN A 473 18.47 -17.91 -44.71
CA ASN A 473 19.08 -19.19 -45.03
C ASN A 473 18.05 -20.02 -45.79
N LYS A 474 18.41 -20.37 -47.03
CA LYS A 474 17.77 -21.39 -47.84
C LYS A 474 17.94 -22.75 -47.14
N THR A 475 16.84 -23.42 -46.87
CA THR A 475 16.81 -24.88 -46.80
C THR A 475 15.69 -25.35 -47.71
N VAL A 476 16.08 -26.24 -48.62
CA VAL A 476 15.33 -26.82 -49.72
C VAL A 476 14.17 -27.67 -49.18
N GLY A 477 13.03 -27.61 -49.86
CA GLY A 477 11.86 -28.44 -49.57
C GLY A 477 11.89 -29.80 -50.25
N GLN A 478 11.13 -30.72 -49.67
CA GLN A 478 10.56 -31.95 -50.26
C GLN A 478 9.28 -32.19 -49.45
N GLY A 479 8.10 -31.79 -49.96
CA GLY A 479 7.12 -32.66 -50.66
C GLY A 479 5.85 -32.77 -49.76
N TYR A 480 4.71 -32.14 -50.12
CA TYR A 480 3.49 -32.77 -50.69
C TYR A 480 3.10 -34.10 -50.01
N ALA A 481 1.87 -34.41 -49.60
CA ALA A 481 0.50 -33.89 -49.66
C ALA A 481 -0.27 -34.68 -48.56
N ASP A 482 -1.42 -34.34 -47.97
CA ASP A 482 -2.80 -34.33 -48.49
C ASP A 482 -3.72 -34.20 -47.24
N CYS A 483 -4.66 -33.27 -47.19
CA CYS A 483 -6.09 -33.44 -47.44
C CYS A 483 -6.94 -34.13 -46.32
N VAL A 484 -7.85 -33.33 -45.76
CA VAL A 484 -9.30 -33.59 -45.68
C VAL A 484 -9.85 -34.59 -44.64
N LYS A 485 -10.71 -34.03 -43.77
CA LYS A 485 -11.93 -34.58 -43.13
C LYS A 485 -11.86 -36.00 -42.56
N SER A 486 -12.00 -36.11 -41.24
CA SER A 486 -13.21 -36.59 -40.55
C SER A 486 -13.09 -36.29 -39.06
#